data_AF-A0A2C6DHW8-F1
#
_entry.id   AF-A0A2C6DHW8-F1
#
_cell.length_a   1.000
_cell.length_b   1.000
_cell.length_c   1.000
_cell.angle_alpha   90.00
_cell.angle_beta   90.00
_cell.angle_gamma   90.00
#
_symmetry.space_group_name_H-M   'P 1'
#
loop_
_entity.id
_entity.type
_entity.pdbx_description
1 polymer ?
#
loop_
_entity_poly.entity_id
_entity_poly.type
_entity_poly.pdbx_seq_one_letter_code
_entity_poly.pdbx_strand_id
1 'polypeptide(L)'
;MVKQAIKRLILRYFPELGERKHLPQLAKFVAIYDLPTDTPKASTPFRPYKAADIQLINPQTLEPTDAPVFQQVTLAIGQPNNAGVISHPKPGMLCLLQYIDGLNSLPVITAILPWQSLVPNSKHTDVSLLQSATSSIQGRDESWHMKTDRDISQCSDTSTVMARSRNEAYHERTCNIESHDTTKIDGNQINEVMGALKTIVGEKALLTAIEGVLIGSKKQIEIKAHGDMQLQSLKSLYAKATDLAKVEGATVWVGDNSVNAIRILLELIEVVAETNEKIATHKHGVTKPPPINAAEFIGFKSKADALHENLQPVTE
;
A
#
# COMPACT_ATOMS: atom_id res chain seq x y z
N MET A 1 44.40 20.30 69.25
CA MET A 1 43.76 19.05 69.75
C MET A 1 42.24 19.03 69.57
N VAL A 2 41.50 20.08 69.95
CA VAL A 2 40.02 20.12 69.90
C VAL A 2 39.43 19.83 68.51
N LYS A 3 39.97 20.44 67.44
CA LYS A 3 39.49 20.22 66.05
C LYS A 3 39.60 18.75 65.59
N GLN A 4 40.65 18.04 66.00
CA GLN A 4 40.81 16.62 65.66
C GLN A 4 39.87 15.72 66.47
N ALA A 5 39.60 16.05 67.73
CA ALA A 5 38.61 15.35 68.54
C ALA A 5 37.19 15.52 67.97
N ILE A 6 36.83 16.74 67.56
CA ILE A 6 35.57 17.03 66.87
C ILE A 6 35.47 16.25 65.56
N LYS A 7 36.52 16.25 64.72
CA LYS A 7 36.53 15.47 63.47
C LYS A 7 36.30 13.97 63.71
N ARG A 8 36.93 13.38 64.74
CA ARG A 8 36.72 11.96 65.08
C ARG A 8 35.31 11.67 65.57
N LEU A 9 34.73 12.55 66.40
CA LEU A 9 33.35 12.41 66.85
C LEU A 9 32.38 12.49 65.67
N ILE A 10 32.57 13.46 64.78
CA ILE A 10 31.76 13.61 63.57
C ILE A 10 31.85 12.37 62.69
N LEU A 11 33.04 11.87 62.38
CA LEU A 11 33.21 10.66 61.56
C LEU A 11 32.70 9.37 62.23
N ARG A 12 32.56 9.37 63.57
CA ARG A 12 31.99 8.25 64.32
C ARG A 12 30.47 8.24 64.28
N TYR A 13 29.84 9.41 64.38
CA TYR A 13 28.37 9.55 64.31
C TYR A 13 27.87 9.55 62.87
N PHE A 14 28.67 10.06 61.94
CA PHE A 14 28.35 10.25 60.52
C PHE A 14 29.47 9.65 59.65
N PRO A 15 29.58 8.31 59.59
CA PRO A 15 30.61 7.63 58.80
C PRO A 15 30.55 7.98 57.30
N GLU A 16 29.37 8.32 56.78
CA GLU A 16 29.12 8.75 55.40
C GLU A 16 29.83 10.06 55.03
N LEU A 17 30.22 10.88 56.02
CA LEU A 17 31.02 12.09 55.80
C LEU A 17 32.46 11.75 55.44
N GLY A 18 33.01 10.67 55.98
CA GLY A 18 34.39 10.25 55.73
C GLY A 18 34.61 9.81 54.28
N GLU A 19 33.64 9.07 53.75
CA GLU A 19 33.68 8.52 52.39
C GLU A 19 32.93 9.41 51.39
N ARG A 20 32.46 10.59 51.82
CA ARG A 20 31.71 11.56 51.01
C ARG A 20 30.47 10.98 50.33
N LYS A 21 29.81 10.03 50.95
CA LYS A 21 28.63 9.31 50.40
C LYS A 21 27.34 10.12 50.45
N HIS A 22 27.31 11.10 51.34
CA HIS A 22 26.28 12.14 51.40
C HIS A 22 26.32 13.08 50.17
N LEU A 23 27.39 13.05 49.37
CA LEU A 23 27.51 13.83 48.13
C LEU A 23 27.35 12.93 46.91
N PRO A 24 26.77 13.43 45.81
CA PRO A 24 26.79 12.72 44.54
C PRO A 24 28.23 12.47 44.10
N GLN A 25 28.56 11.21 43.83
CA GLN A 25 29.88 10.79 43.36
C GLN A 25 29.85 10.60 41.84
N LEU A 26 30.94 10.96 41.16
CA LEU A 26 31.05 10.82 39.73
C LEU A 26 31.47 9.38 39.39
N ALA A 27 30.77 8.75 38.45
CA ALA A 27 31.06 7.41 37.99
C ALA A 27 30.96 7.31 36.47
N LYS A 28 31.58 6.27 35.90
CA LYS A 28 31.57 5.96 34.47
C LYS A 28 30.94 4.59 34.23
N PHE A 29 30.07 4.49 33.22
CA PHE A 29 29.47 3.21 32.82
C PHE A 29 30.51 2.27 32.22
N VAL A 30 30.61 1.05 32.75
CA VAL A 30 31.52 -0.01 32.27
C VAL A 30 30.76 -0.99 31.38
N ALA A 31 29.65 -1.53 31.88
CA ALA A 31 28.79 -2.46 31.17
C ALA A 31 27.32 -2.17 31.51
N ILE A 32 26.41 -2.58 30.63
CA ILE A 32 24.98 -2.37 30.80
C ILE A 32 24.34 -3.75 30.84
N TYR A 33 23.47 -3.99 31.83
CA TYR A 33 22.73 -5.23 31.90
C TYR A 33 21.50 -5.22 31.02
N ASP A 34 21.25 -6.36 30.40
CA ASP A 34 20.12 -6.54 29.51
C ASP A 34 18.78 -6.43 30.24
N LEU A 35 17.84 -5.80 29.52
CA LEU A 35 16.44 -5.84 29.85
C LEU A 35 15.87 -7.25 29.64
N PRO A 36 14.80 -7.63 30.35
CA PRO A 36 14.12 -8.88 30.06
C PRO A 36 13.54 -8.85 28.64
N THR A 37 13.97 -9.79 27.78
CA THR A 37 13.59 -9.87 26.37
C THR A 37 12.27 -10.59 26.13
N ASP A 38 11.94 -11.58 26.97
CA ASP A 38 10.87 -12.54 26.65
C ASP A 38 9.55 -12.24 27.38
N THR A 39 9.64 -11.81 28.65
CA THR A 39 8.48 -11.52 29.49
C THR A 39 8.76 -10.33 30.41
N PRO A 40 7.76 -9.49 30.73
CA PRO A 40 7.92 -8.45 31.74
C PRO A 40 8.30 -9.07 33.10
N LYS A 41 9.40 -8.59 33.70
CA LYS A 41 9.88 -9.07 35.01
C LYS A 41 9.90 -7.93 36.02
N ALA A 42 9.53 -8.24 37.26
CA ALA A 42 9.61 -7.29 38.37
C ALA A 42 11.07 -7.01 38.74
N SER A 43 11.42 -5.72 38.83
CA SER A 43 12.73 -5.27 39.28
C SER A 43 12.77 -5.20 40.81
N THR A 44 13.79 -5.78 41.43
CA THR A 44 13.99 -5.73 42.88
C THR A 44 15.37 -5.17 43.20
N PRO A 45 15.62 -4.63 44.41
CA PRO A 45 16.95 -4.13 44.79
C PRO A 45 18.06 -5.19 44.69
N PHE A 46 17.73 -6.47 44.84
CA PHE A 46 18.67 -7.59 44.74
C PHE A 46 18.90 -8.06 43.30
N ARG A 47 17.92 -7.85 42.41
CA ARG A 47 18.03 -8.16 40.99
C ARG A 47 17.37 -7.04 40.17
N PRO A 48 18.05 -5.90 40.05
CA PRO A 48 17.49 -4.76 39.35
C PRO A 48 17.54 -4.99 37.84
N TYR A 49 16.38 -4.87 37.19
CA TYR A 49 16.29 -4.65 35.75
C TYR A 49 16.42 -3.14 35.49
N LYS A 50 17.11 -2.74 34.41
CA LYS A 50 17.64 -1.37 34.19
C LYS A 50 18.76 -1.02 35.16
N ALA A 51 19.81 -1.84 35.14
CA ALA A 51 21.01 -1.65 35.94
C ALA A 51 22.25 -1.62 35.07
N ALA A 52 23.33 -1.06 35.61
CA ALA A 52 24.61 -1.01 34.92
C ALA A 52 25.77 -1.21 35.90
N ASP A 53 26.89 -1.66 35.35
CA ASP A 53 28.16 -1.67 36.04
C ASP A 53 28.80 -0.30 35.95
N ILE A 54 29.24 0.23 37.08
CA ILE A 54 29.86 1.56 37.14
C ILE A 54 31.18 1.53 37.91
N GLN A 55 32.13 2.34 37.43
CA GLN A 55 33.40 2.57 38.10
C GLN A 55 33.42 4.00 38.64
N LEU A 56 33.77 4.18 39.91
CA LEU A 56 33.95 5.51 40.49
C LEU A 56 35.16 6.20 39.86
N ILE A 57 34.99 7.48 39.51
CA ILE A 57 36.05 8.30 38.94
C ILE A 57 36.30 9.54 39.79
N ASN A 58 37.55 9.99 39.80
CA ASN A 58 37.88 11.23 40.48
C ASN A 58 37.34 12.43 39.68
N PRO A 59 36.58 13.36 40.28
CA PRO A 59 35.98 14.48 39.57
C PRO A 59 36.99 15.49 38.99
N GLN A 60 38.23 15.52 39.48
CA GLN A 60 39.26 16.45 39.03
C GLN A 60 40.14 15.86 37.91
N THR A 61 40.51 14.59 38.02
CA THR A 61 41.42 13.93 37.07
C THR A 61 40.68 13.07 36.05
N LEU A 62 39.41 12.75 36.29
CA LEU A 62 38.59 11.81 35.50
C LEU A 62 39.14 10.38 35.43
N GLU A 63 40.16 10.08 36.22
CA GLU A 63 40.76 8.76 36.32
C GLU A 63 39.93 7.83 37.24
N PRO A 64 39.95 6.51 37.00
CA PRO A 64 39.34 5.54 37.90
C PRO A 64 39.89 5.64 39.32
N THR A 65 39.02 5.55 40.31
CA THR A 65 39.40 5.41 41.73
C THR A 65 39.73 3.95 42.05
N ASP A 66 40.55 3.69 43.07
CA ASP A 66 40.89 2.33 43.56
C ASP A 66 39.68 1.51 44.09
N ALA A 67 38.47 2.09 44.09
CA ALA A 67 37.26 1.37 44.43
C ALA A 67 36.94 0.28 43.40
N PRO A 68 36.37 -0.87 43.80
CA PRO A 68 35.94 -1.89 42.85
C PRO A 68 34.78 -1.40 41.97
N VAL A 69 34.58 -2.06 40.84
CA VAL A 69 33.42 -1.85 39.98
C VAL A 69 32.16 -2.23 40.75
N PHE A 70 31.20 -1.31 40.81
CA PHE A 70 29.89 -1.59 41.40
C PHE A 70 29.05 -2.31 40.37
N GLN A 71 28.63 -3.52 40.72
CA GLN A 71 27.85 -4.36 39.82
C GLN A 71 26.35 -4.14 40.01
N GLN A 72 25.60 -4.16 38.91
CA GLN A 72 24.13 -4.12 38.90
C GLN A 72 23.56 -2.92 39.67
N VAL A 73 24.13 -1.73 39.51
CA VAL A 73 23.59 -0.52 40.13
C VAL A 73 22.35 -0.06 39.39
N THR A 74 21.24 0.11 40.11
CA THR A 74 19.94 0.51 39.53
C THR A 74 19.98 1.95 38.98
N LEU A 75 19.40 2.16 37.81
CA LEU A 75 19.17 3.50 37.28
C LEU A 75 17.85 4.07 37.79
N ALA A 76 17.91 5.28 38.36
CA ALA A 76 16.72 6.05 38.71
C ALA A 76 16.01 6.49 37.42
N ILE A 77 14.76 6.06 37.26
CA ILE A 77 13.91 6.42 36.13
C ILE A 77 12.77 7.32 36.61
N GLY A 78 12.56 8.45 35.93
CA GLY A 78 11.46 9.37 36.22
C GLY A 78 10.13 8.94 35.58
N GLN A 79 9.83 7.65 35.54
CA GLN A 79 8.74 7.09 34.73
C GLN A 79 7.82 6.18 35.54
N PRO A 80 6.48 6.27 35.31
CA PRO A 80 5.52 5.36 35.92
C PRO A 80 5.66 3.94 35.35
N ASN A 81 5.02 2.98 36.01
CA ASN A 81 4.99 1.59 35.56
C ASN A 81 4.43 1.50 34.13
N ASN A 82 5.20 0.88 33.22
CA ASN A 82 4.82 0.61 31.82
C ASN A 82 4.51 1.85 30.92
N ALA A 83 4.93 3.06 31.29
CA ALA A 83 4.80 4.22 30.40
C ALA A 83 6.00 5.17 30.51
N GLY A 84 6.44 5.70 29.38
CA GLY A 84 7.52 6.68 29.30
C GLY A 84 8.49 6.47 28.14
N VAL A 85 9.53 7.30 28.11
CA VAL A 85 10.63 7.27 27.13
C VAL A 85 11.82 6.50 27.70
N ILE A 86 12.01 5.26 27.28
CA ILE A 86 13.15 4.49 27.77
C ILE A 86 14.42 4.95 27.05
N SER A 87 15.32 5.60 27.79
CA SER A 87 16.65 5.98 27.31
C SER A 87 17.70 5.11 27.99
N HIS A 88 18.53 4.47 27.18
CA HIS A 88 19.61 3.60 27.67
C HIS A 88 20.95 4.34 27.61
N PRO A 89 21.76 4.30 28.68
CA PRO A 89 23.13 4.79 28.59
C PRO A 89 23.92 3.96 27.59
N LYS A 90 25.13 4.41 27.26
CA LYS A 90 26.14 3.61 26.56
C LYS A 90 27.36 3.44 27.48
N PRO A 91 28.09 2.32 27.37
CA PRO A 91 29.38 2.20 28.04
C PRO A 91 30.27 3.40 27.73
N GLY A 92 30.90 3.95 28.76
CA GLY A 92 31.75 5.14 28.66
C GLY A 92 31.08 6.48 29.00
N MET A 93 29.75 6.55 29.07
CA MET A 93 29.06 7.76 29.56
C MET A 93 29.33 7.99 31.05
N LEU A 94 29.18 9.24 31.50
CA LEU A 94 29.34 9.61 32.90
C LEU A 94 27.98 9.67 33.60
N CYS A 95 27.96 9.35 34.89
CA CYS A 95 26.76 9.40 35.70
C CYS A 95 27.05 9.86 37.13
N LEU A 96 25.99 10.26 37.82
CA LEU A 96 26.01 10.55 39.25
C LEU A 96 25.52 9.35 40.04
N LEU A 97 26.36 8.87 40.95
CA LEU A 97 26.06 7.84 41.92
C LEU A 97 25.67 8.49 43.26
N GLN A 98 24.57 8.04 43.83
CA GLN A 98 24.13 8.40 45.17
C GLN A 98 23.79 7.14 45.97
N TYR A 99 23.66 7.28 47.29
CA TYR A 99 23.32 6.19 48.19
C TYR A 99 22.00 6.51 48.89
N ILE A 100 21.01 5.62 48.78
CA ILE A 100 19.72 5.78 49.44
C ILE A 100 19.95 5.75 50.96
N ASP A 101 19.46 6.78 51.66
CA ASP A 101 19.69 7.00 53.11
C ASP A 101 21.18 6.97 53.54
N GLY A 102 22.11 7.21 52.59
CA GLY A 102 23.55 7.09 52.86
C GLY A 102 24.05 5.65 53.04
N LEU A 103 23.22 4.64 52.75
CA LEU A 103 23.56 3.23 52.92
C LEU A 103 24.44 2.70 51.79
N ASN A 104 25.57 2.11 52.15
CA ASN A 104 26.54 1.53 51.21
C ASN A 104 25.96 0.41 50.34
N SER A 105 24.96 -0.29 50.85
CA SER A 105 24.31 -1.43 50.18
C SER A 105 23.31 -1.02 49.12
N LEU A 106 22.90 0.26 49.07
CA LEU A 106 21.87 0.76 48.16
C LEU A 106 22.38 1.93 47.31
N PRO A 107 23.39 1.69 46.45
CA PRO A 107 23.77 2.66 45.43
C PRO A 107 22.68 2.79 44.36
N VAL A 108 22.45 4.02 43.89
CA VAL A 108 21.51 4.34 42.82
C VAL A 108 22.12 5.40 41.89
N ILE A 109 21.98 5.18 40.58
CA ILE A 109 22.40 6.15 39.56
C ILE A 109 21.26 7.15 39.38
N THR A 110 21.48 8.42 39.71
CA THR A 110 20.40 9.43 39.70
C THR A 110 20.34 10.27 38.43
N ALA A 111 21.47 10.43 37.74
CA ALA A 111 21.54 11.19 36.50
C ALA A 111 22.63 10.67 35.58
N ILE A 112 22.36 10.72 34.27
CA ILE A 112 23.35 10.52 33.22
C ILE A 112 23.81 11.92 32.77
N LEU A 113 25.13 12.12 32.72
CA LEU A 113 25.74 13.39 32.34
C LEU A 113 26.09 13.37 30.84
N PRO A 114 25.80 14.44 30.09
CA PRO A 114 26.12 14.52 28.66
C PRO A 114 27.60 14.85 28.40
N TRP A 115 28.45 14.83 29.43
CA TRP A 115 29.85 15.18 29.31
C TRP A 115 30.58 14.20 28.39
N GLN A 116 31.54 14.73 27.62
CA GLN A 116 32.33 13.98 26.64
C GLN A 116 31.48 13.32 25.54
N SER A 117 30.21 13.72 25.40
CA SER A 117 29.29 13.26 24.37
C SER A 117 28.88 14.42 23.48
N LEU A 118 28.58 14.12 22.21
CA LEU A 118 28.03 15.12 21.31
C LEU A 118 26.57 15.40 21.70
N VAL A 119 26.25 16.68 21.90
CA VAL A 119 24.87 17.13 22.11
C VAL A 119 24.27 17.48 20.75
N PRO A 120 23.07 16.95 20.41
CA PRO A 120 22.36 17.30 19.20
C PRO A 120 22.11 18.81 19.09
N ASN A 121 22.10 19.34 17.86
CA ASN A 121 21.77 20.74 17.63
C ASN A 121 20.26 20.96 17.82
N SER A 122 19.87 21.92 18.66
CA SER A 122 18.46 22.27 18.93
C SER A 122 18.32 23.77 19.19
N LYS A 123 17.23 24.39 18.74
CA LYS A 123 16.88 25.77 19.13
C LYS A 123 16.13 25.80 20.47
N HIS A 124 16.07 26.97 21.10
CA HIS A 124 15.45 27.16 22.43
C HIS A 124 13.97 26.71 22.54
N THR A 125 13.27 26.54 21.42
CA THR A 125 11.85 26.15 21.36
C THR A 125 11.61 24.81 20.67
N ASP A 126 12.66 24.15 20.17
CA ASP A 126 12.52 22.89 19.45
C ASP A 126 12.21 21.75 20.46
N VAL A 127 11.26 20.87 20.12
CA VAL A 127 11.03 19.61 20.85
C VAL A 127 11.51 18.48 19.96
N SER A 128 12.42 17.63 20.45
CA SER A 128 12.91 16.49 19.66
C SER A 128 12.95 15.21 20.47
N LEU A 129 12.51 14.12 19.83
CA LEU A 129 12.72 12.76 20.27
C LEU A 129 13.71 12.11 19.30
N LEU A 130 14.88 11.73 19.82
CA LEU A 130 15.99 11.20 19.05
C LEU A 130 16.20 9.72 19.38
N GLN A 131 16.08 8.86 18.38
CA GLN A 131 16.51 7.47 18.49
C GLN A 131 18.00 7.34 18.10
N SER A 132 18.43 8.05 17.06
CA SER A 132 19.81 8.08 16.57
C SER A 132 20.09 9.42 15.86
N ALA A 133 21.33 9.60 15.37
CA ALA A 133 21.67 10.79 14.58
C ALA A 133 20.87 10.90 13.27
N THR A 134 20.32 9.79 12.77
CA THR A 134 19.58 9.72 11.49
C THR A 134 18.09 9.45 11.66
N SER A 135 17.64 9.10 12.88
CA SER A 135 16.24 8.80 13.19
C SER A 135 15.73 9.71 14.30
N SER A 136 14.79 10.59 13.96
CA SER A 136 14.28 11.62 14.85
C SER A 136 12.84 12.04 14.54
N ILE A 137 12.11 12.40 15.58
CA ILE A 137 10.85 13.15 15.50
C ILE A 137 11.12 14.54 16.07
N GLN A 138 10.96 15.58 15.25
CA GLN A 138 11.28 16.97 15.60
C GLN A 138 10.06 17.86 15.41
N GLY A 139 9.70 18.61 16.44
CA GLY A 139 8.76 19.71 16.40
C GLY A 139 9.52 21.03 16.22
N ARG A 140 9.25 21.76 15.15
CA ARG A 140 9.81 23.10 14.86
C ARG A 140 8.71 23.98 14.27
N ASP A 141 8.56 25.20 14.79
CA ASP A 141 7.62 26.20 14.27
C ASP A 141 6.20 25.60 14.08
N GLU A 142 5.70 24.94 15.13
CA GLU A 142 4.39 24.22 15.16
C GLU A 142 4.27 23.01 14.22
N SER A 143 5.29 22.74 13.42
CA SER A 143 5.34 21.61 12.47
C SER A 143 6.05 20.40 13.08
N TRP A 144 5.57 19.20 12.75
CA TRP A 144 6.20 17.94 13.13
C TRP A 144 6.89 17.30 11.92
N HIS A 145 8.12 16.85 12.13
CA HIS A 145 8.94 16.16 11.13
C HIS A 145 9.40 14.81 11.68
N MET A 146 9.00 13.73 11.01
CA MET A 146 9.52 12.39 11.25
C MET A 146 10.53 12.07 10.15
N LYS A 147 11.78 11.75 10.53
CA LYS A 147 12.85 11.35 9.60
C LYS A 147 13.54 10.10 10.12
N THR A 148 13.81 9.15 9.23
CA THR A 148 14.60 7.95 9.48
C THR A 148 15.22 7.45 8.16
N ASP A 149 16.43 6.91 8.23
CA ASP A 149 17.09 6.24 7.10
C ASP A 149 16.79 4.72 7.07
N ARG A 150 15.94 4.27 7.99
CA ARG A 150 15.55 2.87 8.20
C ARG A 150 14.04 2.73 8.13
N ASP A 151 13.57 1.51 8.28
CA ASP A 151 12.17 1.15 8.14
C ASP A 151 11.28 1.83 9.18
N ILE A 152 10.05 2.14 8.77
CA ILE A 152 8.94 2.56 9.64
C ILE A 152 7.90 1.46 9.58
N SER A 153 7.58 0.84 10.72
CA SER A 153 6.45 -0.08 10.86
C SER A 153 5.39 0.55 11.74
N GLN A 154 4.16 0.63 11.22
CA GLN A 154 3.00 1.14 11.94
C GLN A 154 1.93 0.05 11.96
N CYS A 155 1.56 -0.38 13.17
CA CYS A 155 0.48 -1.33 13.40
C CYS A 155 -0.51 -0.67 14.35
N SER A 156 -1.76 -0.57 13.93
CA SER A 156 -2.83 0.05 14.70
C SER A 156 -4.13 -0.68 14.42
N ASP A 157 -5.02 -0.73 15.40
CA ASP A 157 -6.39 -1.22 15.21
C ASP A 157 -7.19 -0.28 14.30
N THR A 158 -7.11 1.03 14.57
CA THR A 158 -7.75 2.07 13.76
C THR A 158 -6.75 3.18 13.45
N SER A 159 -6.69 3.63 12.19
CA SER A 159 -5.88 4.77 11.75
C SER A 159 -6.72 5.72 10.90
N THR A 160 -6.76 6.99 11.31
CA THR A 160 -7.48 8.06 10.61
C THR A 160 -6.48 9.14 10.21
N VAL A 161 -6.40 9.42 8.92
CA VAL A 161 -5.53 10.46 8.37
C VAL A 161 -6.38 11.51 7.68
N MET A 162 -6.34 12.75 8.17
CA MET A 162 -7.02 13.89 7.58
C MET A 162 -5.99 14.94 7.21
N ALA A 163 -5.97 15.35 5.94
CA ALA A 163 -5.08 16.39 5.44
C ALA A 163 -5.80 17.19 4.36
N ARG A 164 -5.55 18.51 4.32
CA ARG A 164 -6.00 19.38 3.22
C ARG A 164 -5.30 19.05 1.90
N SER A 165 -4.03 18.66 1.99
CA SER A 165 -3.21 18.25 0.85
C SER A 165 -2.27 17.13 1.31
N ARG A 166 -2.18 16.06 0.53
CA ARG A 166 -1.33 14.91 0.78
C ARG A 166 -0.60 14.58 -0.51
N ASN A 167 0.73 14.58 -0.46
CA ASN A 167 1.59 14.18 -1.57
C ASN A 167 2.42 12.99 -1.12
N GLU A 168 2.40 11.92 -1.90
CA GLU A 168 3.12 10.68 -1.62
C GLU A 168 3.92 10.29 -2.84
N ALA A 169 5.22 10.08 -2.64
CA ALA A 169 6.14 9.64 -3.67
C ALA A 169 6.76 8.31 -3.23
N TYR A 170 6.57 7.27 -4.04
CA TYR A 170 7.07 5.93 -3.78
C TYR A 170 7.93 5.48 -4.95
N HIS A 171 8.95 4.68 -4.66
CA HIS A 171 9.62 3.91 -5.71
C HIS A 171 8.78 2.68 -6.11
N GLU A 172 8.16 2.03 -5.12
CA GLU A 172 7.23 0.92 -5.27
C GLU A 172 6.12 1.01 -4.22
N ARG A 173 4.90 0.62 -4.58
CA ARG A 173 3.75 0.53 -3.67
C ARG A 173 3.03 -0.79 -3.88
N THR A 174 2.97 -1.61 -2.83
CA THR A 174 2.10 -2.80 -2.76
C THR A 174 1.03 -2.56 -1.71
N CYS A 175 -0.22 -2.87 -2.02
CA CYS A 175 -1.34 -2.74 -1.11
C CYS A 175 -2.16 -4.02 -1.16
N ASN A 176 -2.37 -4.63 0.01
CA ASN A 176 -3.22 -5.80 0.17
C ASN A 176 -4.39 -5.41 1.07
N ILE A 177 -5.61 -5.63 0.59
CA ILE A 177 -6.86 -5.28 1.28
C ILE A 177 -7.71 -6.54 1.29
N GLU A 178 -7.96 -7.10 2.47
CA GLU A 178 -8.66 -8.38 2.61
C GLU A 178 -10.17 -8.27 2.36
N SER A 179 -10.75 -7.11 2.66
CA SER A 179 -12.19 -6.89 2.54
C SER A 179 -12.53 -5.88 1.45
N HIS A 180 -12.68 -4.61 1.81
CA HIS A 180 -13.23 -3.60 0.90
C HIS A 180 -12.29 -2.40 0.77
N ASP A 181 -12.12 -1.93 -0.46
CA ASP A 181 -11.50 -0.63 -0.77
C ASP A 181 -12.59 0.28 -1.35
N THR A 182 -12.83 1.42 -0.71
CA THR A 182 -13.79 2.42 -1.18
C THR A 182 -13.08 3.73 -1.41
N THR A 183 -12.96 4.11 -2.68
CA THR A 183 -12.42 5.40 -3.09
C THR A 183 -13.57 6.27 -3.60
N LYS A 184 -13.89 7.34 -2.87
CA LYS A 184 -14.87 8.35 -3.29
C LYS A 184 -14.13 9.63 -3.67
N ILE A 185 -14.33 10.07 -4.91
CA ILE A 185 -13.70 11.27 -5.45
C ILE A 185 -14.82 12.15 -5.98
N ASP A 186 -15.03 13.30 -5.33
CA ASP A 186 -16.06 14.27 -5.72
C ASP A 186 -15.64 15.09 -6.96
N GLY A 187 -14.32 15.21 -7.19
CA GLY A 187 -13.73 15.84 -8.37
C GLY A 187 -13.33 14.84 -9.45
N ASN A 188 -12.17 15.07 -10.07
CA ASN A 188 -11.66 14.21 -11.13
C ASN A 188 -10.63 13.21 -10.60
N GLN A 189 -10.74 11.96 -11.05
CA GLN A 189 -9.70 10.95 -10.89
C GLN A 189 -8.92 10.79 -12.19
N ILE A 190 -7.59 10.91 -12.13
CA ILE A 190 -6.71 10.71 -13.28
C ILE A 190 -5.72 9.60 -12.93
N ASN A 191 -5.69 8.55 -13.75
CA ASN A 191 -4.73 7.44 -13.62
C ASN A 191 -3.87 7.39 -14.89
N GLU A 192 -2.62 7.86 -14.80
CA GLU A 192 -1.66 7.81 -15.90
C GLU A 192 -0.73 6.61 -15.74
N VAL A 193 -0.85 5.63 -16.64
CA VAL A 193 -0.04 4.42 -16.64
C VAL A 193 0.72 4.34 -17.95
N MET A 194 2.03 4.62 -17.91
CA MET A 194 2.90 4.59 -19.10
C MET A 194 3.25 3.16 -19.53
N GLY A 195 3.20 2.21 -18.60
CA GLY A 195 3.39 0.79 -18.86
C GLY A 195 2.09 0.10 -19.23
N ALA A 196 1.82 -1.04 -18.59
CA ALA A 196 0.57 -1.77 -18.75
C ALA A 196 -0.38 -1.52 -17.58
N LEU A 197 -1.64 -1.23 -17.88
CA LEU A 197 -2.74 -1.29 -16.92
C LEU A 197 -3.44 -2.65 -17.03
N LYS A 198 -3.49 -3.40 -15.93
CA LYS A 198 -4.22 -4.68 -15.87
C LYS A 198 -5.28 -4.57 -14.77
N THR A 199 -6.53 -4.77 -15.15
CA THR A 199 -7.66 -4.81 -14.23
C THR A 199 -8.35 -6.14 -14.42
N ILE A 200 -8.41 -6.94 -13.35
CA ILE A 200 -9.07 -8.24 -13.33
C ILE A 200 -10.20 -8.12 -12.31
N VAL A 201 -11.41 -8.50 -12.73
CA VAL A 201 -12.60 -8.44 -11.89
C VAL A 201 -13.25 -9.82 -11.91
N GLY A 202 -13.46 -10.40 -10.73
CA GLY A 202 -13.94 -11.78 -10.60
C GLY A 202 -15.44 -11.97 -10.86
N GLU A 203 -16.25 -10.98 -10.47
CA GLU A 203 -17.71 -11.06 -10.61
C GLU A 203 -18.22 -10.07 -11.66
N LYS A 204 -18.28 -8.77 -11.32
CA LYS A 204 -18.87 -7.76 -12.20
C LYS A 204 -18.08 -6.45 -12.16
N ALA A 205 -17.74 -5.95 -13.34
CA ALA A 205 -17.25 -4.59 -13.56
C ALA A 205 -18.37 -3.75 -14.17
N LEU A 206 -18.69 -2.61 -13.56
CA LEU A 206 -19.65 -1.65 -14.11
C LEU A 206 -18.91 -0.35 -14.47
N LEU A 207 -18.99 0.04 -15.74
CA LEU A 207 -18.47 1.29 -16.25
C LEU A 207 -19.64 2.07 -16.84
N THR A 208 -19.96 3.22 -16.25
CA THR A 208 -21.09 4.05 -16.66
C THR A 208 -20.67 5.51 -16.65
N ALA A 209 -21.03 6.24 -17.70
CA ALA A 209 -20.80 7.67 -17.83
C ALA A 209 -22.08 8.35 -18.32
N ILE A 210 -22.34 9.56 -17.85
CA ILE A 210 -23.52 10.34 -18.26
C ILE A 210 -23.32 10.93 -19.66
N GLU A 211 -22.12 11.44 -19.93
CA GLU A 211 -21.80 12.09 -21.21
C GLU A 211 -21.25 11.09 -22.23
N GLY A 212 -20.21 10.35 -21.88
CA GLY A 212 -19.63 9.38 -22.79
C GLY A 212 -18.51 8.53 -22.20
N VAL A 213 -18.27 7.39 -22.85
CA VAL A 213 -17.14 6.50 -22.61
C VAL A 213 -16.34 6.43 -23.91
N LEU A 214 -15.06 6.81 -23.87
CA LEU A 214 -14.17 6.77 -25.02
C LEU A 214 -13.15 5.65 -24.82
N ILE A 215 -13.15 4.68 -25.74
CA ILE A 215 -12.19 3.57 -25.74
C ILE A 215 -11.54 3.54 -27.12
N GLY A 216 -10.22 3.63 -27.14
CA GLY A 216 -9.44 3.69 -28.38
C GLY A 216 -8.15 2.89 -28.26
N SER A 217 -7.74 2.27 -29.35
CA SER A 217 -6.46 1.59 -29.46
C SER A 217 -5.91 1.78 -30.87
N LYS A 218 -4.60 1.98 -30.98
CA LYS A 218 -3.92 2.08 -32.27
C LYS A 218 -3.83 0.73 -32.99
N LYS A 219 -3.82 -0.37 -32.23
CA LYS A 219 -3.59 -1.72 -32.78
C LYS A 219 -4.85 -2.57 -32.80
N GLN A 220 -5.47 -2.76 -31.64
CA GLN A 220 -6.63 -3.65 -31.50
C GLN A 220 -7.46 -3.32 -30.25
N ILE A 221 -8.77 -3.52 -30.37
CA ILE A 221 -9.71 -3.65 -29.27
C ILE A 221 -10.36 -5.02 -29.44
N GLU A 222 -10.36 -5.84 -28.39
CA GLU A 222 -10.94 -7.18 -28.42
C GLU A 222 -11.97 -7.28 -27.29
N ILE A 223 -13.22 -7.58 -27.66
CA ILE A 223 -14.33 -7.76 -26.74
C ILE A 223 -14.87 -9.17 -26.97
N LYS A 224 -14.93 -9.97 -25.90
CA LYS A 224 -15.37 -11.36 -25.95
C LYS A 224 -16.37 -11.61 -24.83
N ALA A 225 -17.46 -12.29 -25.17
CA ALA A 225 -18.42 -12.82 -24.23
C ALA A 225 -18.59 -14.32 -24.52
N HIS A 226 -18.75 -15.14 -23.47
CA HIS A 226 -19.08 -16.56 -23.65
C HIS A 226 -20.58 -16.75 -23.91
N GLY A 227 -21.42 -15.95 -23.24
CA GLY A 227 -22.85 -15.83 -23.54
C GLY A 227 -23.10 -14.67 -24.49
N ASP A 228 -24.18 -13.94 -24.22
CA ASP A 228 -24.65 -12.88 -25.12
C ASP A 228 -23.81 -11.60 -25.05
N MET A 229 -23.72 -10.94 -26.20
CA MET A 229 -23.18 -9.59 -26.32
C MET A 229 -24.26 -8.69 -26.93
N GLN A 230 -24.66 -7.64 -26.19
CA GLN A 230 -25.73 -6.73 -26.59
C GLN A 230 -25.15 -5.35 -26.86
N LEU A 231 -25.35 -4.84 -28.09
CA LEU A 231 -24.97 -3.48 -28.50
C LEU A 231 -26.23 -2.76 -28.96
N GLN A 232 -26.62 -1.72 -28.24
CA GLN A 232 -27.83 -0.95 -28.54
C GLN A 232 -27.51 0.53 -28.67
N SER A 233 -28.05 1.16 -29.73
CA SER A 233 -28.06 2.60 -29.91
C SER A 233 -29.48 3.04 -30.25
N LEU A 234 -29.98 4.09 -29.61
CA LEU A 234 -31.29 4.68 -29.91
C LEU A 234 -31.25 5.60 -31.14
N LYS A 235 -30.06 5.84 -31.70
CA LYS A 235 -29.85 6.68 -32.88
C LYS A 235 -29.07 5.89 -33.92
N SER A 236 -27.79 6.21 -34.09
CA SER A 236 -26.92 5.56 -35.06
C SER A 236 -25.99 4.56 -34.38
N LEU A 237 -25.79 3.42 -35.05
CA LEU A 237 -24.68 2.52 -34.82
C LEU A 237 -23.79 2.57 -36.06
N TYR A 238 -22.57 3.07 -35.93
CA TYR A 238 -21.64 3.25 -37.04
C TYR A 238 -20.48 2.25 -36.94
N ALA A 239 -20.44 1.31 -37.88
CA ALA A 239 -19.34 0.36 -38.03
C ALA A 239 -18.71 0.56 -39.42
N LYS A 240 -17.42 0.91 -39.46
CA LYS A 240 -16.65 1.11 -40.69
C LYS A 240 -15.39 0.26 -40.65
N ALA A 241 -15.18 -0.54 -41.70
CA ALA A 241 -13.92 -1.19 -42.00
C ALA A 241 -13.49 -0.81 -43.42
N THR A 242 -12.20 -0.57 -43.64
CA THR A 242 -11.66 -0.36 -45.00
C THR A 242 -11.50 -1.67 -45.74
N ASP A 243 -11.17 -2.74 -45.01
CA ASP A 243 -10.80 -4.03 -45.60
C ASP A 243 -11.98 -5.00 -45.53
N LEU A 244 -12.39 -5.41 -44.31
CA LEU A 244 -13.49 -6.36 -44.12
C LEU A 244 -14.32 -5.99 -42.88
N ALA A 245 -15.62 -5.80 -43.07
CA ALA A 245 -16.61 -5.85 -42.00
C ALA A 245 -17.30 -7.22 -42.07
N LYS A 246 -17.03 -8.08 -41.08
CA LYS A 246 -17.51 -9.46 -41.05
C LYS A 246 -18.56 -9.62 -39.95
N VAL A 247 -19.72 -10.16 -40.30
CA VAL A 247 -20.78 -10.57 -39.36
C VAL A 247 -21.07 -12.03 -39.65
N GLU A 248 -20.87 -12.90 -38.66
CA GLU A 248 -20.98 -14.35 -38.81
C GLU A 248 -21.78 -14.95 -37.66
N GLY A 249 -22.66 -15.89 -38.01
CA GLY A 249 -23.48 -16.69 -37.11
C GLY A 249 -24.06 -17.87 -37.87
N ALA A 250 -24.71 -18.80 -37.16
CA ALA A 250 -25.47 -19.86 -37.82
C ALA A 250 -26.59 -19.25 -38.70
N THR A 251 -27.25 -18.22 -38.18
CA THR A 251 -28.19 -17.36 -38.91
C THR A 251 -27.79 -15.90 -38.72
N VAL A 252 -28.18 -15.05 -39.67
CA VAL A 252 -27.95 -13.59 -39.61
C VAL A 252 -29.27 -12.86 -39.90
N TRP A 253 -29.54 -11.83 -39.09
CA TRP A 253 -30.65 -10.90 -39.31
C TRP A 253 -30.11 -9.53 -39.73
N VAL A 254 -30.56 -9.02 -40.88
CA VAL A 254 -30.20 -7.68 -41.35
C VAL A 254 -31.47 -6.90 -41.69
N GLY A 255 -31.90 -6.04 -40.78
CA GLY A 255 -33.09 -5.21 -40.97
C GLY A 255 -33.71 -4.78 -39.65
N ASP A 256 -35.04 -4.73 -39.58
CA ASP A 256 -35.80 -4.38 -38.37
C ASP A 256 -36.58 -5.58 -37.84
N ASN A 257 -37.46 -5.43 -36.86
CA ASN A 257 -38.19 -6.56 -36.27
C ASN A 257 -39.18 -7.27 -37.22
N SER A 258 -39.54 -6.65 -38.34
CA SER A 258 -40.52 -7.17 -39.32
C SER A 258 -39.86 -7.62 -40.63
N VAL A 259 -38.75 -6.98 -41.00
CA VAL A 259 -38.10 -7.12 -42.30
C VAL A 259 -36.67 -7.60 -42.14
N ASN A 260 -36.36 -8.75 -42.74
CA ASN A 260 -35.00 -9.25 -42.92
C ASN A 260 -34.60 -9.15 -44.40
N ALA A 261 -33.57 -8.37 -44.70
CA ALA A 261 -33.06 -8.17 -46.05
C ALA A 261 -32.55 -9.48 -46.69
N ILE A 262 -32.05 -10.43 -45.89
CA ILE A 262 -31.59 -11.73 -46.39
C ILE A 262 -32.79 -12.58 -46.84
N ARG A 263 -33.90 -12.53 -46.09
CA ARG A 263 -35.15 -13.21 -46.48
C ARG A 263 -35.74 -12.63 -47.76
N ILE A 264 -35.74 -11.30 -47.90
CA ILE A 264 -36.16 -10.64 -49.14
C ILE A 264 -35.29 -11.12 -50.33
N LEU A 265 -33.99 -11.30 -50.12
CA LEU A 265 -33.11 -11.79 -51.16
C LEU A 265 -33.43 -13.24 -51.56
N LEU A 266 -33.80 -14.10 -50.61
CA LEU A 266 -34.27 -15.46 -50.89
C LEU A 266 -35.57 -15.46 -51.70
N GLU A 267 -36.57 -14.69 -51.27
CA GLU A 267 -37.84 -14.54 -51.99
C GLU A 267 -37.61 -14.00 -53.41
N LEU A 268 -36.65 -13.08 -53.59
CA LEU A 268 -36.27 -12.58 -54.91
C LEU A 268 -35.63 -13.67 -55.78
N ILE A 269 -34.76 -14.51 -55.22
CA ILE A 269 -34.14 -15.64 -55.94
C ILE A 269 -35.23 -16.63 -56.39
N GLU A 270 -36.21 -16.91 -55.53
CA GLU A 270 -37.35 -17.77 -55.85
C GLU A 270 -38.19 -17.19 -57.00
N VAL A 271 -38.54 -15.90 -56.93
CA VAL A 271 -39.26 -15.21 -58.03
C VAL A 271 -38.48 -15.29 -59.35
N VAL A 272 -37.15 -15.20 -59.32
CA VAL A 272 -36.30 -15.36 -60.51
C VAL A 272 -36.37 -16.81 -61.04
N ALA A 273 -36.34 -17.81 -60.17
CA ALA A 273 -36.47 -19.21 -60.56
C ALA A 273 -37.83 -19.46 -61.24
N GLU A 274 -38.92 -19.01 -60.62
CA GLU A 274 -40.29 -19.14 -61.16
C GLU A 274 -40.44 -18.42 -62.50
N THR A 275 -39.89 -17.21 -62.62
CA THR A 275 -39.95 -16.43 -63.87
C THR A 275 -39.28 -17.17 -65.01
N ASN A 276 -38.08 -17.72 -64.79
CA ASN A 276 -37.37 -18.49 -65.81
C ASN A 276 -38.13 -19.76 -66.21
N GLU A 277 -38.79 -20.43 -65.27
CA GLU A 277 -39.64 -21.58 -65.55
C GLU A 277 -40.85 -21.19 -66.42
N LYS A 278 -41.52 -20.09 -66.09
CA LYS A 278 -42.64 -19.57 -66.90
C LYS A 278 -42.20 -19.19 -68.30
N ILE A 279 -41.01 -18.61 -68.48
CA ILE A 279 -40.49 -18.28 -69.80
C ILE A 279 -40.14 -19.55 -70.60
N ALA A 280 -39.45 -20.52 -69.98
CA ALA A 280 -39.08 -21.78 -70.62
C ALA A 280 -40.31 -22.57 -71.12
N THR A 281 -41.44 -22.43 -70.44
CA THR A 281 -42.69 -23.13 -70.75
C THR A 281 -43.71 -22.28 -71.51
N HIS A 282 -43.41 -21.00 -71.78
CA HIS A 282 -44.31 -20.07 -72.47
C HIS A 282 -44.58 -20.54 -73.91
N LYS A 283 -45.83 -20.39 -74.38
CA LYS A 283 -46.25 -20.74 -75.75
C LYS A 283 -47.20 -19.68 -76.32
N HIS A 284 -47.07 -19.35 -77.60
CA HIS A 284 -48.02 -18.50 -78.33
C HIS A 284 -49.26 -19.30 -78.79
N GLY A 285 -50.00 -19.87 -77.83
CA GLY A 285 -51.16 -20.74 -78.04
C GLY A 285 -50.86 -22.23 -77.85
N VAL A 286 -51.91 -23.04 -77.69
CA VAL A 286 -51.82 -24.47 -77.28
C VAL A 286 -51.07 -25.36 -78.28
N THR A 287 -51.05 -25.01 -79.57
CA THR A 287 -50.46 -25.83 -80.64
C THR A 287 -49.04 -25.44 -81.01
N LYS A 288 -48.50 -24.34 -80.45
CA LYS A 288 -47.14 -23.86 -80.76
C LYS A 288 -46.11 -24.49 -79.81
N PRO A 289 -44.89 -24.82 -80.30
CA PRO A 289 -43.83 -25.31 -79.44
C PRO A 289 -43.38 -24.22 -78.44
N PRO A 290 -42.80 -24.62 -77.29
CA PRO A 290 -42.06 -23.71 -76.41
C PRO A 290 -40.95 -22.96 -77.18
N PRO A 291 -40.41 -21.86 -76.63
CA PRO A 291 -39.37 -21.10 -77.29
C PRO A 291 -38.10 -21.95 -77.48
N ILE A 292 -37.35 -21.66 -78.54
CA ILE A 292 -36.14 -22.42 -78.92
C ILE A 292 -35.01 -22.33 -77.86
N ASN A 293 -35.05 -21.32 -77.00
CA ASN A 293 -34.10 -21.12 -75.90
C ASN A 293 -34.63 -21.62 -74.54
N ALA A 294 -35.68 -22.44 -74.52
CA ALA A 294 -36.24 -22.98 -73.27
C ALA A 294 -35.18 -23.68 -72.39
N ALA A 295 -34.26 -24.43 -72.99
CA ALA A 295 -33.19 -25.10 -72.26
C ALA A 295 -32.25 -24.13 -71.51
N GLU A 296 -32.00 -22.94 -72.08
CA GLU A 296 -31.18 -21.90 -71.43
C GLU A 296 -31.90 -21.36 -70.19
N PHE A 297 -33.19 -21.08 -70.29
CA PHE A 297 -34.01 -20.60 -69.17
C PHE A 297 -34.14 -21.63 -68.05
N ILE A 298 -34.27 -22.92 -68.38
CA ILE A 298 -34.18 -23.99 -67.36
C ILE A 298 -32.80 -23.98 -66.68
N GLY A 299 -31.73 -23.77 -67.45
CA GLY A 299 -30.39 -23.60 -66.89
C GLY A 299 -30.28 -22.41 -65.92
N PHE A 300 -30.95 -21.29 -66.19
CA PHE A 300 -31.01 -20.15 -65.26
C PHE A 300 -31.83 -20.46 -64.00
N LYS A 301 -32.95 -21.18 -64.12
CA LYS A 301 -33.71 -21.67 -62.97
C LYS A 301 -32.82 -22.51 -62.05
N SER A 302 -32.12 -23.50 -62.58
CA SER A 302 -31.23 -24.37 -61.78
C SER A 302 -30.12 -23.59 -61.06
N LYS A 303 -29.62 -22.49 -61.66
CA LYS A 303 -28.66 -21.60 -60.99
C LYS A 303 -29.31 -20.83 -59.84
N ALA A 304 -30.53 -20.33 -60.02
CA ALA A 304 -31.27 -19.66 -58.97
C ALA A 304 -31.59 -20.62 -57.81
N ASP A 305 -32.06 -21.83 -58.10
CA ASP A 305 -32.31 -22.88 -57.09
C ASP A 305 -31.04 -23.17 -56.27
N ALA A 306 -29.88 -23.33 -56.91
CA ALA A 306 -28.61 -23.56 -56.21
C ALA A 306 -28.17 -22.37 -55.34
N LEU A 307 -28.44 -21.11 -55.74
CA LEU A 307 -28.17 -19.94 -54.91
C LEU A 307 -29.12 -19.88 -53.70
N HIS A 308 -30.39 -20.25 -53.91
CA HIS A 308 -31.38 -20.33 -52.84
C HIS A 308 -30.94 -21.36 -51.79
N GLU A 309 -30.55 -22.58 -52.20
CA GLU A 309 -30.05 -23.62 -51.30
C GLU A 309 -28.84 -23.18 -50.46
N ASN A 310 -27.97 -22.34 -51.02
CA ASN A 310 -26.79 -21.81 -50.31
C ASN A 310 -27.15 -20.73 -49.28
N LEU A 311 -28.14 -19.88 -49.58
CA LEU A 311 -28.50 -18.73 -48.74
C LEU A 311 -29.56 -19.10 -47.67
N GLN A 312 -30.42 -20.06 -47.95
CA GLN A 312 -31.49 -20.51 -47.06
C GLN A 312 -31.01 -20.90 -45.65
N PRO A 313 -29.89 -21.61 -45.43
CA PRO A 313 -29.48 -22.01 -44.09
C PRO A 313 -28.92 -20.87 -43.23
N VAL A 314 -28.59 -19.71 -43.81
CA VAL A 314 -27.96 -18.59 -43.09
C VAL A 314 -28.91 -17.42 -42.80
N THR A 315 -30.19 -17.53 -43.19
CA THR A 315 -31.23 -16.60 -42.74
C THR A 315 -31.96 -17.17 -41.53
N GLU A 316 -32.39 -16.27 -40.64
CA GLU A 316 -33.51 -16.54 -39.73
C GLU A 316 -34.85 -16.36 -40.46
#